data_AF-A0A7S1CKB5-F1
#
_entry.id   AF-A0A7S1CKB5-F1
#
_cell.length_a   1.000
_cell.length_b   1.000
_cell.length_c   1.000
_cell.angle_alpha   90.00
_cell.angle_beta   90.00
_cell.angle_gamma   90.00
#
_symmetry.space_group_name_H-M   'P 1'
#
loop_
_entity.id
_entity.type
_entity.pdbx_description
1 polymer ?
#
loop_
_entity_poly.entity_id
_entity_poly.type
_entity_poly.pdbx_seq_one_letter_code
_entity_poly.pdbx_strand_id
1 'polypeptide(L)'
;AAPTLVDADEWAAAHPGPQPLEVRMPVAAGVKQAALTGQTLLVSIDVSSGAKEGGSVNDVKKAIKEATATDGHAGLPIGKFQLVDGGPLQQGVLKESHRAAAYNLGGAGSVVEVVLKSRR
;
A
#
# COMPACT_ATOMS: atom_id res chain seq x y z
N ALA A 1 -9.36 -5.95 -22.38
CA ALA A 1 -7.92 -5.72 -22.62
C ALA A 1 -7.17 -6.15 -21.36
N ALA A 2 -6.06 -6.87 -21.48
CA ALA A 2 -5.21 -7.14 -20.33
C ALA A 2 -4.61 -5.80 -19.83
N PRO A 3 -4.64 -5.52 -18.52
CA PRO A 3 -4.01 -4.32 -17.99
C PRO A 3 -2.50 -4.41 -18.27
N THR A 4 -1.96 -3.39 -18.92
CA THR A 4 -0.52 -3.28 -19.21
C THR A 4 0.14 -2.43 -18.14
N LEU A 5 1.36 -2.82 -17.75
CA LEU A 5 2.19 -2.00 -16.87
C LEU A 5 2.54 -0.70 -17.60
N VAL A 6 2.14 0.41 -17.02
CA VAL A 6 2.51 1.75 -17.50
C VAL A 6 3.87 2.06 -16.89
N ASP A 7 4.70 2.81 -17.61
CA ASP A 7 5.98 3.25 -17.05
C ASP A 7 5.75 4.04 -15.75
N ALA A 8 6.63 3.87 -14.77
CA ALA A 8 6.45 4.48 -13.45
C ALA A 8 6.44 6.01 -13.50
N ASP A 9 7.23 6.62 -14.39
CA ASP A 9 7.28 8.08 -14.53
C ASP A 9 6.04 8.59 -15.29
N GLU A 10 5.53 7.82 -16.27
CA GLU A 10 4.26 8.12 -16.92
C GLU A 10 3.07 8.01 -15.95
N TRP A 11 3.03 6.96 -15.13
CA TRP A 11 2.00 6.76 -14.11
C TRP A 11 2.01 7.88 -13.07
N ALA A 12 3.20 8.24 -12.57
CA ALA A 12 3.40 9.33 -11.62
C ALA A 12 2.97 10.69 -12.21
N ALA A 13 3.29 10.95 -13.48
CA ALA A 13 2.90 12.16 -14.19
C ALA A 13 1.38 12.25 -14.41
N ALA A 14 0.72 11.11 -14.69
CA ALA A 14 -0.72 11.04 -14.85
C ALA A 14 -1.50 11.24 -13.54
N HIS A 15 -0.85 11.00 -12.39
CA HIS A 15 -1.46 11.07 -11.08
C HIS A 15 -0.71 12.04 -10.14
N PRO A 16 -0.78 13.37 -10.41
CA PRO A 16 -0.09 14.36 -9.59
C PRO A 16 -0.70 14.46 -8.19
N GLY A 17 0.16 14.61 -7.18
CA GLY A 17 -0.23 14.81 -5.78
C GLY A 17 -0.73 13.55 -5.06
N PRO A 18 -1.34 13.72 -3.87
CA PRO A 18 -1.83 12.61 -3.06
C PRO A 18 -3.00 11.89 -3.74
N GLN A 19 -2.82 10.60 -3.99
CA GLN A 19 -3.81 9.70 -4.58
C GLN A 19 -4.41 8.77 -3.53
N PRO A 20 -5.71 8.45 -3.63
CA PRO A 20 -6.30 7.43 -2.79
C PRO A 20 -5.75 6.04 -3.15
N LEU A 21 -5.52 5.23 -2.12
CA LEU A 21 -5.14 3.83 -2.22
C LEU A 21 -6.01 3.01 -1.26
N GLU A 22 -6.64 1.97 -1.78
CA GLU A 22 -7.39 1.02 -0.97
C GLU A 22 -6.44 -0.04 -0.39
N VAL A 23 -6.53 -0.25 0.92
CA VAL A 23 -5.67 -1.16 1.67
C VAL A 23 -6.56 -2.18 2.34
N ARG A 24 -6.56 -3.40 1.81
CA ARG A 24 -7.28 -4.53 2.39
C ARG A 24 -6.48 -5.11 3.53
N MET A 25 -7.04 -5.05 4.72
CA MET A 25 -6.43 -5.62 5.91
C MET A 25 -6.69 -7.12 5.99
N PRO A 26 -5.72 -7.91 6.48
CA PRO A 26 -5.87 -9.35 6.55
C PRO A 26 -6.91 -9.72 7.62
N VAL A 27 -7.67 -10.78 7.34
CA VAL A 27 -8.54 -11.44 8.31
C VAL A 27 -7.67 -12.37 9.16
N ALA A 28 -6.92 -11.82 10.12
CA ALA A 28 -6.04 -12.60 10.98
C ALA A 28 -6.51 -12.56 12.45
N ALA A 29 -6.95 -13.71 12.96
CA ALA A 29 -7.16 -13.93 14.38
C ALA A 29 -5.80 -13.88 15.11
N GLY A 30 -5.41 -12.73 15.64
CA GLY A 30 -4.13 -12.55 16.31
C GLY A 30 -3.48 -11.17 16.16
N VAL A 31 -4.04 -10.29 15.33
CA VAL A 31 -3.66 -8.88 15.37
C VAL A 31 -4.30 -8.26 16.60
N LYS A 32 -3.52 -7.61 17.46
CA LYS A 32 -4.06 -6.82 18.59
C LYS A 32 -5.04 -5.73 18.13
N GLN A 33 -5.02 -5.38 16.85
CA GLN A 33 -5.99 -4.52 16.17
C GLN A 33 -7.08 -5.36 15.49
N ALA A 34 -7.83 -6.15 16.27
CA ALA A 34 -8.97 -6.92 15.77
C ALA A 34 -9.99 -6.04 15.03
N ALA A 35 -10.13 -4.78 15.44
CA ALA A 35 -10.97 -3.77 14.79
C ALA A 35 -10.60 -3.48 13.33
N LEU A 36 -9.36 -3.74 12.90
CA LEU A 36 -8.90 -3.49 11.53
C LEU A 36 -8.92 -4.76 10.67
N THR A 37 -9.19 -5.94 11.24
CA THR A 37 -9.15 -7.19 10.48
C THR A 37 -10.36 -7.32 9.54
N GLY A 38 -10.11 -7.67 8.27
CA GLY A 38 -11.17 -7.79 7.25
C GLY A 38 -11.79 -6.47 6.79
N GLN A 39 -11.19 -5.33 7.13
CA GLN A 39 -11.62 -4.01 6.67
C GLN A 39 -10.76 -3.51 5.51
N THR A 40 -11.34 -2.65 4.67
CA THR A 40 -10.60 -1.87 3.68
C THR A 40 -10.38 -0.48 4.23
N LEU A 41 -9.12 -0.06 4.32
CA LEU A 41 -8.72 1.29 4.70
C LEU A 41 -8.44 2.10 3.44
N LEU A 42 -8.84 3.37 3.44
CA LEU A 42 -8.45 4.31 2.39
C LEU A 42 -7.27 5.14 2.91
N VAL A 43 -6.12 5.04 2.26
CA VAL A 43 -4.94 5.84 2.60
C VAL A 43 -4.57 6.74 1.42
N SER A 44 -4.11 7.95 1.71
CA SER A 44 -3.61 8.86 0.68
C SER A 44 -2.11 8.70 0.54
N ILE A 45 -1.64 8.39 -0.67
CA ILE A 45 -0.22 8.24 -0.99
C ILE A 45 0.18 9.21 -2.11
N ASP A 46 1.33 9.85 -1.97
CA ASP A 46 1.89 10.65 -3.06
C ASP A 46 2.80 9.77 -3.93
N VAL A 47 2.40 9.55 -5.18
CA VAL A 47 3.17 8.78 -6.17
C VAL A 47 3.87 9.66 -7.19
N SER A 48 3.63 10.97 -7.12
CA SER A 48 4.15 11.99 -8.03
C SER A 48 5.54 12.50 -7.63
N SER A 49 5.93 12.33 -6.37
CA SER A 49 7.26 12.69 -5.88
C SER A 49 8.32 11.75 -6.49
N GLY A 50 8.92 12.19 -7.60
CA GLY A 50 9.92 11.43 -8.33
C GLY A 50 11.14 11.07 -7.47
N ALA A 51 11.37 9.77 -7.28
CA ALA A 51 12.67 9.10 -7.09
C ALA A 51 13.58 9.49 -5.91
N LYS A 52 13.27 10.50 -5.09
CA LYS A 52 14.19 10.87 -3.99
C LYS A 52 13.57 10.90 -2.60
N GLU A 53 12.31 11.31 -2.41
CA GLU A 53 11.79 11.47 -1.03
C GLU A 53 10.30 11.14 -0.81
N GLY A 54 9.55 10.71 -1.83
CA GLY A 54 8.18 10.22 -1.66
C GLY A 54 7.82 9.19 -2.72
N GLY A 55 6.78 8.39 -2.50
CA GLY A 55 6.27 7.46 -3.52
C GLY A 55 6.94 6.10 -3.60
N SER A 56 7.74 5.69 -2.60
CA SER A 56 8.18 4.29 -2.49
C SER A 56 7.10 3.41 -1.84
N VAL A 57 7.16 2.10 -2.07
CA VAL A 57 6.31 1.15 -1.33
C VAL A 57 6.55 1.23 0.18
N ASN A 58 7.77 1.59 0.61
CA ASN A 58 8.05 1.85 2.02
C ASN A 58 7.25 3.04 2.58
N ASP A 59 7.05 4.09 1.80
CA ASP A 59 6.21 5.24 2.21
C ASP A 59 4.73 4.86 2.26
N VAL A 60 4.26 4.01 1.34
CA VAL A 60 2.92 3.40 1.42
C VAL A 60 2.76 2.64 2.74
N LYS A 61 3.76 1.86 3.15
CA LYS A 61 3.73 1.16 4.44
C LYS A 61 3.74 2.12 5.64
N LYS A 62 4.44 3.27 5.56
CA LYS A 62 4.37 4.31 6.60
C LYS A 62 2.96 4.90 6.69
N ALA A 63 2.36 5.25 5.55
CA ALA A 63 0.99 5.77 5.50
C ALA A 63 -0.01 4.77 6.09
N ILE A 64 0.13 3.47 5.80
CA ILE A 64 -0.69 2.42 6.40
C ILE A 64 -0.44 2.31 7.91
N LYS A 65 0.83 2.34 8.36
CA LYS A 65 1.14 2.33 9.80
C LYS A 65 0.48 3.51 10.51
N GLU A 66 0.50 4.70 9.92
CA GLU A 66 -0.14 5.89 10.50
C GLU A 66 -1.66 5.79 10.47
N ALA A 67 -2.25 5.37 9.35
CA ALA A 67 -3.70 5.18 9.22
C ALA A 67 -4.26 4.06 10.12
N THR A 68 -3.44 3.06 10.44
CA THR A 68 -3.79 1.98 11.36
C THR A 68 -3.48 2.34 12.82
N ALA A 69 -2.85 3.48 13.11
CA ALA A 69 -2.64 3.92 14.48
C ALA A 69 -3.97 4.47 15.03
N THR A 70 -4.54 3.78 16.02
CA THR A 70 -5.78 4.18 16.69
C THR A 70 -5.48 4.69 18.09
N ASP A 71 -6.43 5.39 18.72
CA ASP A 71 -6.26 5.92 20.08
C ASP A 71 -5.83 4.81 21.06
N GLY A 72 -4.62 4.94 21.61
CA GLY A 72 -4.01 3.96 22.51
C GLY A 72 -3.25 2.79 21.87
N HIS A 73 -3.17 2.64 20.53
CA HIS A 73 -2.45 1.56 19.85
C HIS A 73 -1.49 2.07 18.77
N ALA A 74 -0.20 1.73 18.91
CA ALA A 74 0.77 1.95 17.85
C ALA A 74 0.38 1.14 16.60
N GLY A 75 0.25 1.82 15.46
CA GLY A 75 -0.19 1.21 14.20
C GLY A 75 0.72 0.09 13.69
N LEU A 76 0.30 -0.56 12.62
CA LEU A 76 0.91 -1.80 12.16
C LEU A 76 2.41 -1.61 11.85
N PRO A 77 3.33 -2.36 12.47
CA PRO A 77 4.75 -2.13 12.27
C PRO A 77 5.17 -2.56 10.86
N ILE A 78 5.78 -1.65 10.09
CA ILE A 78 6.22 -1.83 8.69
C ILE A 78 6.94 -3.18 8.45
N GLY A 79 7.79 -3.61 9.37
CA GLY A 79 8.54 -4.87 9.27
C GLY A 79 7.75 -6.15 9.57
N LYS A 80 6.52 -6.04 10.10
CA LYS A 80 5.65 -7.16 10.46
C LYS A 80 4.66 -7.54 9.37
N PHE A 81 4.58 -6.77 8.29
CA PHE A 81 3.71 -7.06 7.17
C PHE A 81 4.39 -6.83 5.81
N GLN A 82 3.80 -7.43 4.79
CA GLN A 82 4.13 -7.22 3.39
C GLN A 82 2.90 -6.67 2.71
N LEU A 83 3.12 -5.92 1.63
CA LEU A 83 2.06 -5.48 0.76
C LEU A 83 2.07 -6.39 -0.47
N VAL A 84 0.90 -6.81 -0.88
CA VAL A 84 0.66 -7.58 -2.09
C VAL A 84 -0.21 -6.72 -2.99
N ASP A 85 0.07 -6.73 -4.29
CA ASP A 85 -0.79 -6.08 -5.27
C ASP A 85 -2.16 -6.81 -5.30
N GLY A 86 -3.20 -6.13 -4.82
CA GLY A 86 -4.59 -6.58 -4.89
C GLY A 86 -5.33 -6.01 -6.09
N GLY A 87 -4.65 -5.20 -6.91
CA GLY A 87 -5.17 -4.57 -8.10
C GLY A 87 -5.31 -5.54 -9.28
N PRO A 88 -5.78 -5.03 -10.43
CA PRO A 88 -6.03 -5.86 -11.63
C PRO A 88 -4.76 -6.48 -12.24
N LEU A 89 -3.57 -5.98 -11.87
CA LEU A 89 -2.30 -6.49 -12.36
C LEU A 89 -1.81 -7.72 -11.57
N GLN A 90 -2.31 -7.94 -10.34
CA GLN A 90 -1.92 -9.02 -9.43
C GLN A 90 -0.42 -9.35 -9.45
N GLN A 91 0.42 -8.34 -9.31
CA GLN A 91 1.89 -8.45 -9.44
C GLN A 91 2.57 -9.21 -8.29
N GLY A 92 1.82 -9.63 -7.27
CA GLY A 92 2.34 -10.33 -6.10
C GLY A 92 2.94 -9.39 -5.05
N VAL A 93 4.01 -9.83 -4.38
CA VAL A 93 4.56 -9.09 -3.24
C VAL A 93 5.32 -7.84 -3.69
N LEU A 94 4.88 -6.68 -3.21
CA LEU A 94 5.47 -5.39 -3.49
C LEU A 94 6.79 -5.22 -2.73
N LYS A 95 7.86 -4.90 -3.46
CA LYS A 95 9.19 -4.64 -2.89
C LYS A 95 9.27 -3.21 -2.34
N GLU A 96 9.75 -3.09 -1.10
CA GLU A 96 9.83 -1.81 -0.37
C GLU A 96 10.72 -0.76 -1.06
N SER A 97 11.78 -1.20 -1.73
CA SER A 97 12.71 -0.34 -2.48
C SER A 97 12.18 0.12 -3.84
N HIS A 98 11.05 -0.42 -4.29
CA HIS A 98 10.46 -0.04 -5.56
C HIS A 98 9.50 1.14 -5.39
N ARG A 99 9.31 1.90 -6.47
CA ARG A 99 8.31 2.96 -6.55
C ARG A 99 6.90 2.36 -6.54
N ALA A 100 5.98 3.00 -5.83
CA ALA A 100 4.56 2.64 -5.84
C ALA A 100 3.96 2.77 -7.25
N ALA A 101 4.37 3.80 -7.99
CA ALA A 101 4.01 4.01 -9.39
C ALA A 101 4.50 2.87 -10.32
N ALA A 102 5.60 2.19 -10.00
CA ALA A 102 6.06 1.03 -10.78
C ALA A 102 5.11 -0.18 -10.69
N TYR A 103 4.18 -0.14 -9.73
CA TYR A 103 3.11 -1.13 -9.59
C TYR A 103 1.74 -0.55 -9.96
N ASN A 104 1.67 0.63 -10.60
CA ASN A 104 0.45 1.38 -10.87
C ASN A 104 -0.40 1.63 -9.60
N LEU A 105 0.26 1.89 -8.47
CA LEU A 105 -0.43 2.29 -7.24
C LEU A 105 -0.67 3.79 -7.25
N GLY A 106 -1.76 4.21 -6.61
CA GLY A 106 -2.19 5.60 -6.58
C GLY A 106 -2.98 5.94 -7.83
N GLY A 107 -4.30 6.01 -7.67
CA GLY A 107 -5.28 6.16 -8.75
C GLY A 107 -6.56 5.41 -8.42
N ALA A 108 -7.67 5.80 -9.03
CA ALA A 108 -8.98 5.19 -8.76
C ALA A 108 -8.96 3.68 -9.06
N GLY A 109 -9.25 2.85 -8.03
CA GLY A 109 -9.24 1.39 -8.12
C GLY A 109 -7.88 0.72 -7.82
N SER A 110 -6.89 1.48 -7.33
CA SER A 110 -5.65 0.90 -6.79
C SER A 110 -5.94 0.19 -5.47
N VAL A 111 -5.61 -1.11 -5.41
CA VAL A 111 -5.84 -1.94 -4.22
C VAL A 111 -4.55 -2.65 -3.83
N VAL A 112 -4.20 -2.61 -2.55
CA VAL A 112 -3.14 -3.44 -1.97
C VAL A 112 -3.70 -4.28 -0.84
N GLU A 113 -3.17 -5.49 -0.69
CA GLU A 113 -3.51 -6.39 0.39
C GLU A 113 -2.35 -6.45 1.39
N VAL A 114 -2.67 -6.28 2.67
CA VAL A 114 -1.70 -6.41 3.75
C VAL A 114 -1.63 -7.88 4.17
N VAL A 115 -0.44 -8.46 4.11
CA VAL A 115 -0.18 -9.84 4.54
C VAL A 115 0.79 -9.81 5.72
N LEU A 116 0.38 -10.39 6.85
CA LEU A 116 1.23 -10.44 8.04
C LEU A 116 2.33 -11.49 7.88
N LYS A 117 3.57 -11.12 8.21
CA LYS A 117 4.67 -12.08 8.31
C LYS A 117 4.48 -12.89 9.58
N SER A 118 4.02 -14.13 9.46
CA SER A 118 3.97 -15.07 10.59
C SER A 118 5.39 -15.29 11.13
N ARG A 119 5.59 -15.13 12.44
CA ARG A 119 6.85 -15.58 13.08
C ARG A 119 6.79 -17.11 13.10
N ARG A 120 7.59 -17.76 12.25
CA ARG A 120 7.97 -19.15 12.47
C ARG A 120 8.91 -19.23 13.67
#